data_AF-A0A7X8QNS8-F1
#
_entry.id   AF-A0A7X8QNS8-F1
#
_cell.length_a   1.000
_cell.length_b   1.000
_cell.length_c   1.000
_cell.angle_alpha   90.00
_cell.angle_beta   90.00
_cell.angle_gamma   90.00
#
_symmetry.space_group_name_H-M   'P 1'
#
loop_
_entity.id
_entity.type
_entity.pdbx_description
1 polymer ?
#
loop_
_entity_poly.entity_id
_entity_poly.type
_entity_poly.pdbx_seq_one_letter_code
_entity_poly.pdbx_strand_id
1 'polypeptide(L)'
;MKKSKNILFYPCLGLILISLLSGCDLGIIWDDIEVMEGPESEGFLVMDEFFKDYNFNISFDDNLEFYERIYSIQGEYDMNGDGKEDIINALLKADYQKGSYIEVNDKKLTIDYCNPSGEINMIDLDNRDDYTEIAIFDEGASADPTLMFYRYDGNEVYFVGSIDEDALMDGHGKFISSFHLSRYFNPQFYSAWGEFKNNQYVLTNHDVKQYIGKTFEVSGTGFFEPLNKMPENYQEYITWDGDIIREFNKTKVKILDIYINELDPTLNWFFVELPNGEKGLLYFWLGD
;
A
#
# COMPACT_ATOMS: atom_id res chain seq x y z
N MET A 1 -36.41 14.36 -47.30
CA MET A 1 -36.49 15.20 -46.08
C MET A 1 -37.32 14.50 -45.02
N LYS A 2 -36.66 13.79 -44.10
CA LYS A 2 -37.21 13.37 -42.80
C LYS A 2 -36.07 13.57 -41.81
N LYS A 3 -36.24 14.53 -40.90
CA LYS A 3 -35.34 14.77 -39.76
C LYS A 3 -35.70 13.73 -38.70
N SER A 4 -34.76 12.89 -38.29
CA SER A 4 -34.81 12.25 -36.97
C SER A 4 -33.60 12.72 -36.16
N LYS A 5 -33.91 13.28 -35.00
CA LYS A 5 -32.95 13.66 -33.96
C LYS A 5 -32.41 12.38 -33.35
N ASN A 6 -31.10 12.15 -33.39
CA ASN A 6 -30.46 11.20 -32.49
C ASN A 6 -29.90 11.99 -31.31
N ILE A 7 -30.50 11.71 -30.16
CA ILE A 7 -30.19 12.22 -28.83
C ILE A 7 -28.95 11.47 -28.34
N LEU A 8 -27.99 12.23 -27.79
CA LEU A 8 -26.86 11.72 -27.02
C LEU A 8 -27.38 10.81 -25.88
N PHE A 9 -26.92 9.56 -25.83
CA PHE A 9 -27.04 8.70 -24.66
C PHE A 9 -25.74 8.79 -23.87
N TYR A 10 -25.79 9.48 -22.73
CA TYR A 10 -24.86 9.31 -21.62
C TYR A 10 -25.37 8.15 -20.76
N PRO A 11 -24.55 7.16 -20.36
CA PRO A 11 -24.87 6.35 -19.20
C PRO A 11 -24.29 7.03 -17.95
N CYS A 12 -25.16 7.72 -17.21
CA CYS A 12 -25.03 7.85 -15.75
C CYS A 12 -25.70 6.62 -15.14
N LEU A 13 -24.93 5.72 -14.53
CA LEU A 13 -25.38 4.63 -13.67
C LEU A 13 -24.13 4.13 -12.94
N GLY A 14 -24.01 4.07 -11.62
CA GLY A 14 -24.91 4.44 -10.55
C GLY A 14 -24.14 4.18 -9.24
N LEU A 15 -24.18 5.13 -8.31
CA LEU A 15 -23.76 4.93 -6.93
C LEU A 15 -24.54 3.74 -6.35
N ILE A 16 -23.82 2.73 -5.87
CA ILE A 16 -24.38 1.77 -4.92
C ILE A 16 -23.85 2.19 -3.55
N LEU A 17 -24.72 2.82 -2.76
CA LEU A 17 -24.62 2.85 -1.31
C LEU A 17 -24.77 1.41 -0.80
N ILE A 18 -23.77 0.89 -0.11
CA ILE A 18 -23.99 -0.16 0.90
C ILE A 18 -23.66 0.48 2.24
N SER A 19 -24.70 0.78 2.99
CA SER A 19 -24.61 1.06 4.41
C SER A 19 -25.48 0.06 5.15
N LEU A 20 -24.84 -0.61 6.12
CA LEU A 20 -25.34 -1.07 7.42
C LEU A 20 -25.60 -2.58 7.62
N LEU A 21 -24.78 -3.10 8.55
CA LEU A 21 -25.03 -4.06 9.63
C LEU A 21 -25.24 -5.52 9.17
N SER A 22 -24.51 -6.50 9.68
CA SER A 22 -24.16 -6.77 11.08
C SER A 22 -23.15 -7.91 11.11
N GLY A 23 -22.35 -7.93 12.17
CA GLY A 23 -21.25 -8.84 12.38
C GLY A 23 -21.52 -10.33 12.12
N CYS A 24 -20.56 -10.93 11.44
CA CYS A 24 -20.12 -12.28 11.71
C CYS A 24 -18.60 -12.19 11.86
N ASP A 25 -18.11 -12.46 13.06
CA ASP A 25 -16.73 -12.89 13.29
C ASP A 25 -16.46 -14.09 12.38
N LEU A 26 -15.86 -13.84 11.22
CA LEU A 26 -14.97 -14.81 10.62
C LEU A 26 -13.61 -14.52 11.23
N GLY A 27 -13.32 -15.22 12.32
CA GLY A 27 -11.99 -15.24 12.93
C GLY A 27 -11.00 -15.84 11.93
N ILE A 28 -10.52 -15.02 11.01
CA ILE A 28 -9.28 -15.26 10.29
C ILE A 28 -8.20 -14.83 11.27
N ILE A 29 -7.54 -15.82 11.85
CA ILE A 29 -6.30 -15.60 12.58
C ILE A 29 -5.29 -15.20 11.52
N TRP A 30 -4.97 -13.90 11.46
CA TRP A 30 -3.78 -13.41 10.78
C TRP A 30 -2.61 -13.86 11.64
N ASP A 31 -2.14 -15.09 11.40
CA ASP A 31 -0.86 -15.54 11.94
C ASP A 31 0.23 -14.62 11.38
N ASP A 32 1.18 -14.26 12.26
CA ASP A 32 2.35 -13.40 12.00
C ASP A 32 2.86 -13.55 10.55
N ILE A 33 2.67 -12.51 9.73
CA ILE A 33 3.33 -12.42 8.44
C ILE A 33 4.82 -12.36 8.76
N GLU A 34 5.54 -13.47 8.58
CA GLU A 34 7.00 -13.45 8.51
C GLU A 34 7.36 -12.38 7.49
N VAL A 35 8.01 -11.30 7.94
CA VAL A 35 8.56 -10.24 7.09
C VAL A 35 9.51 -10.94 6.13
N MET A 36 9.00 -11.26 4.94
CA MET A 36 9.79 -11.88 3.89
C MET A 36 10.76 -10.82 3.40
N GLU A 37 12.06 -11.09 3.55
CA GLU A 37 13.14 -10.22 3.06
C GLU A 37 12.82 -9.78 1.63
N GLY A 38 12.87 -8.46 1.39
CA GLY A 38 12.58 -7.86 0.10
C GLY A 38 13.43 -8.45 -1.04
N PRO A 39 13.12 -8.16 -2.31
CA PRO A 39 13.86 -8.71 -3.44
C PRO A 39 15.37 -8.43 -3.30
N GLU A 40 16.16 -9.48 -3.03
CA GLU A 40 17.58 -9.48 -2.62
C GLU A 40 18.55 -8.69 -3.53
N SER A 41 18.12 -8.07 -4.63
CA SER A 41 19.01 -7.65 -5.72
C SER A 41 18.90 -6.22 -6.24
N GLU A 42 18.06 -5.34 -5.66
CA GLU A 42 17.91 -3.98 -6.23
C GLU A 42 17.94 -2.82 -5.23
N GLY A 43 18.39 -3.05 -3.99
CA GLY A 43 18.61 -1.97 -3.02
C GLY A 43 17.33 -1.38 -2.41
N PHE A 44 16.18 -2.01 -2.65
CA PHE A 44 14.93 -1.72 -1.95
C PHE A 44 14.91 -2.42 -0.59
N LEU A 45 14.60 -1.69 0.47
CA LEU A 45 14.50 -2.18 1.84
C LEU A 45 13.13 -1.82 2.43
N VAL A 46 12.77 -2.45 3.53
CA VAL A 46 11.58 -2.08 4.31
C VAL A 46 11.71 -0.64 4.79
N MET A 47 10.58 0.09 4.85
CA MET A 47 10.60 1.52 5.12
C MET A 47 11.20 1.89 6.48
N ASP A 48 11.06 1.03 7.48
CA ASP A 48 11.60 1.22 8.84
C ASP A 48 13.11 1.52 8.85
N GLU A 49 13.85 0.99 7.87
CA GLU A 49 15.30 1.22 7.72
C GLU A 49 15.64 2.68 7.36
N PHE A 50 14.66 3.47 6.92
CA PHE A 50 14.84 4.87 6.50
C PHE A 50 14.26 5.87 7.52
N PHE A 51 13.58 5.39 8.56
CA PHE A 51 13.16 6.23 9.66
C PHE A 51 14.37 6.75 10.44
N LYS A 52 14.35 8.04 10.75
CA LYS A 52 15.36 8.65 11.61
C LYS A 52 15.09 8.22 13.05
N ASP A 53 16.15 8.00 13.81
CA ASP A 53 16.08 7.81 15.26
C ASP A 53 15.70 9.14 15.93
N TYR A 54 14.39 9.43 15.94
CA TYR A 54 13.79 10.64 16.44
C TYR A 54 12.43 10.32 17.06
N ASN A 55 12.18 10.89 18.24
CA ASN A 55 10.94 10.65 18.96
C ASN A 55 10.19 11.97 19.18
N PHE A 56 8.95 12.02 18.69
CA PHE A 56 8.05 13.13 18.96
C PHE A 56 7.50 13.08 20.38
N ASN A 57 7.15 14.25 20.93
CA ASN A 57 6.35 14.34 22.13
C ASN A 57 4.87 14.21 21.76
N ILE A 58 4.26 13.08 22.11
CA ILE A 58 2.88 12.75 21.74
C ILE A 58 2.02 12.73 23.02
N SER A 59 0.86 13.37 22.95
CA SER A 59 -0.10 13.41 24.04
C SER A 59 -1.53 13.15 23.54
N PHE A 60 -2.27 12.33 24.28
CA PHE A 60 -3.66 11.98 24.02
C PHE A 60 -4.32 11.53 25.33
N ASP A 61 -5.65 11.38 25.34
CA ASP A 61 -6.38 10.85 26.49
C ASP A 61 -6.50 9.32 26.38
N ASP A 62 -5.71 8.60 27.18
CA ASP A 62 -5.69 7.13 27.23
C ASP A 62 -7.04 6.50 27.64
N ASN A 63 -7.96 7.28 28.21
CA ASN A 63 -9.30 6.79 28.59
C ASN A 63 -10.28 6.76 27.42
N LEU A 64 -9.92 7.34 26.27
CA LEU A 64 -10.75 7.32 25.07
C LEU A 64 -10.47 6.06 24.24
N GLU A 65 -11.53 5.55 23.62
CA GLU A 65 -11.43 4.48 22.62
C GLU A 65 -10.59 4.96 21.43
N PHE A 66 -9.95 4.04 20.72
CA PHE A 66 -9.00 4.36 19.63
C PHE A 66 -9.54 5.44 18.66
N TYR A 67 -10.74 5.24 18.13
CA TYR A 67 -11.39 6.15 17.16
C TYR A 67 -11.86 7.48 17.75
N GLU A 68 -11.82 7.64 19.07
CA GLU A 68 -12.17 8.89 19.76
C GLU A 68 -10.92 9.71 20.13
N ARG A 69 -9.73 9.11 20.04
CA ARG A 69 -8.48 9.77 20.44
C ARG A 69 -8.16 10.94 19.53
N ILE A 70 -7.59 11.97 20.17
CA ILE A 70 -7.01 13.12 19.50
C ILE A 70 -5.56 13.19 19.92
N TYR A 71 -4.66 13.05 18.96
CA TYR A 71 -3.22 13.08 19.19
C TYR A 71 -2.70 14.49 19.01
N SER A 72 -2.11 15.07 20.05
CA SER A 72 -1.38 16.32 20.00
C SER A 72 0.11 16.02 20.03
N ILE A 73 0.81 16.41 18.98
CA ILE A 73 2.18 15.99 18.66
C ILE A 73 3.05 17.25 18.57
N GLN A 74 4.22 17.20 19.19
CA GLN A 74 5.19 18.29 19.17
C GLN A 74 6.60 17.75 18.93
N GLY A 75 7.38 18.46 18.12
CA GLY A 75 8.76 18.14 17.84
C GLY A 75 9.52 19.33 17.25
N GLU A 76 10.83 19.18 17.16
CA GLU A 76 11.78 20.09 16.52
C GLU A 76 12.76 19.24 15.69
N TYR A 77 12.92 19.55 14.39
CA TYR A 77 13.81 18.84 13.47
C TYR A 77 14.21 19.76 12.29
N ASP A 78 15.45 19.67 11.80
CA ASP A 78 15.88 20.37 10.56
C ASP A 78 15.31 19.65 9.33
N MET A 79 14.15 20.09 8.85
CA MET A 79 13.42 19.38 7.78
C MET A 79 13.87 19.75 6.37
N ASN A 80 14.52 20.90 6.20
CA ASN A 80 14.95 21.43 4.91
C ASN A 80 16.48 21.50 4.73
N GLY A 81 17.23 20.99 5.71
CA GLY A 81 18.68 20.88 5.68
C GLY A 81 19.41 22.22 5.81
N ASP A 82 18.78 23.27 6.32
CA ASP A 82 19.38 24.60 6.46
C ASP A 82 20.28 24.73 7.72
N GLY A 83 20.35 23.68 8.53
CA GLY A 83 21.11 23.59 9.77
C GLY A 83 20.38 24.19 10.98
N LYS A 84 19.11 24.56 10.86
CA LYS A 84 18.27 25.04 11.98
C LYS A 84 17.09 24.11 12.17
N GLU A 85 16.74 23.90 13.42
CA GLU A 85 15.56 23.12 13.77
C GLU A 85 14.28 23.88 13.42
N ASP A 86 13.36 23.17 12.76
CA ASP A 86 12.01 23.63 12.48
C ASP A 86 11.05 23.13 13.57
N ILE A 87 10.18 24.01 14.06
CA ILE A 87 9.20 23.67 15.10
C ILE A 87 7.99 23.00 14.45
N ILE A 88 7.75 21.74 14.81
CA ILE A 88 6.68 20.88 14.30
C ILE A 88 5.58 20.76 15.36
N ASN A 89 4.35 21.06 14.97
CA ASN A 89 3.15 20.78 15.76
C ASN A 89 2.14 20.04 14.87
N ALA A 90 1.55 18.96 15.38
CA ALA A 90 0.46 18.28 14.69
C ALA A 90 -0.70 17.98 15.64
N LEU A 91 -1.90 17.97 15.05
CA LEU A 91 -3.12 17.50 15.70
C LEU A 91 -3.77 16.49 14.78
N LEU A 92 -3.88 15.24 15.22
CA LEU A 92 -4.48 14.16 14.45
C LEU A 92 -5.79 13.74 15.10
N LYS A 93 -6.84 13.61 14.28
CA LYS A 93 -8.18 13.17 14.66
C LYS A 93 -8.66 12.11 13.68
N ALA A 94 -9.30 11.08 14.19
CA ALA A 94 -9.91 10.02 13.39
C ALA A 94 -11.27 10.44 12.80
N ASP A 95 -11.82 9.56 11.95
CA ASP A 95 -13.13 9.64 11.28
C ASP A 95 -13.33 10.93 10.46
N TYR A 96 -12.30 11.36 9.74
CA TYR A 96 -12.32 12.56 8.89
C TYR A 96 -12.79 13.81 9.65
N GLN A 97 -12.59 13.84 10.97
CA GLN A 97 -12.98 14.96 11.79
C GLN A 97 -12.20 16.20 11.40
N LYS A 98 -12.92 17.30 11.20
CA LYS A 98 -12.30 18.56 10.78
C LYS A 98 -11.26 19.08 11.77
N GLY A 99 -10.23 19.67 11.20
CA GLY A 99 -9.25 20.47 11.93
C GLY A 99 -8.04 19.68 12.41
N SER A 100 -7.80 18.49 11.85
CA SER A 100 -6.46 17.90 11.88
C SER A 100 -5.49 18.78 11.08
N TYR A 101 -4.23 18.85 11.52
CA TYR A 101 -3.22 19.67 10.85
C TYR A 101 -1.80 19.22 11.17
N ILE A 102 -0.88 19.59 10.28
CA ILE A 102 0.56 19.65 10.52
C ILE A 102 0.97 21.12 10.35
N GLU A 103 1.78 21.62 11.27
CA GLU A 103 2.26 22.99 11.28
C GLU A 103 3.76 23.00 11.53
N VAL A 104 4.51 23.65 10.63
CA VAL A 104 5.97 23.79 10.73
C VAL A 104 6.33 25.27 10.65
N ASN A 105 6.98 25.84 11.67
CA ASN A 105 7.35 27.26 11.73
C ASN A 105 6.22 28.24 11.29
N ASP A 106 5.03 28.09 11.90
CA ASP A 106 3.81 28.85 11.59
C ASP A 106 3.19 28.58 10.20
N LYS A 107 3.68 27.58 9.45
CA LYS A 107 3.12 27.14 8.17
C LYS A 107 2.24 25.93 8.39
N LYS A 108 0.93 26.18 8.35
CA LYS A 108 -0.09 25.19 8.66
C LYS A 108 -0.69 24.55 7.41
N LEU A 109 -0.62 23.23 7.32
CA LEU A 109 -1.35 22.40 6.39
C LEU A 109 -2.52 21.73 7.10
N THR A 110 -3.74 21.91 6.59
CA THR A 110 -4.89 21.12 7.04
C THR A 110 -4.89 19.78 6.32
N ILE A 111 -5.17 18.72 7.05
CA ILE A 111 -5.13 17.34 6.59
C ILE A 111 -6.41 16.64 7.06
N ASP A 112 -6.81 15.60 6.34
CA ASP A 112 -7.96 14.76 6.67
C ASP A 112 -7.47 13.31 6.73
N TYR A 113 -7.70 12.64 7.85
CA TYR A 113 -7.28 11.26 8.12
C TYR A 113 -8.49 10.36 8.34
N CYS A 114 -8.34 9.08 8.02
CA CYS A 114 -9.34 8.08 8.34
C CYS A 114 -9.17 7.65 9.80
N ASN A 115 -8.07 6.97 10.13
CA ASN A 115 -7.82 6.34 11.42
C ASN A 115 -6.34 6.49 11.83
N PRO A 116 -5.87 7.71 12.16
CA PRO A 116 -4.48 7.93 12.54
C PRO A 116 -4.21 7.27 13.91
N SER A 117 -3.17 6.45 14.01
CA SER A 117 -2.83 5.74 15.25
C SER A 117 -2.10 6.61 16.28
N GLY A 118 -1.63 7.80 15.86
CA GLY A 118 -0.72 8.66 16.61
C GLY A 118 0.75 8.38 16.28
N GLU A 119 1.05 7.33 15.51
CA GLU A 119 2.39 7.03 15.04
C GLU A 119 2.84 8.04 13.96
N ILE A 120 3.97 8.67 14.26
CA ILE A 120 4.60 9.71 13.45
C ILE A 120 6.11 9.55 13.51
N ASN A 121 6.75 9.58 12.35
CA ASN A 121 8.20 9.39 12.23
C ASN A 121 8.80 10.46 11.32
N MET A 122 10.08 10.73 11.52
CA MET A 122 10.89 11.45 10.53
C MET A 122 11.47 10.43 9.54
N ILE A 123 11.36 10.68 8.24
CA ILE A 123 11.84 9.79 7.17
C ILE A 123 12.61 10.59 6.13
N ASP A 124 13.62 10.00 5.52
CA ASP A 124 14.34 10.56 4.37
C ASP A 124 14.01 9.74 3.12
N LEU A 125 13.11 10.28 2.31
CA LEU A 125 12.61 9.59 1.12
C LEU A 125 13.64 9.57 -0.03
N ASP A 126 14.56 10.54 -0.08
CA ASP A 126 15.56 10.68 -1.12
C ASP A 126 16.85 11.35 -0.61
N ASN A 127 17.85 10.52 -0.26
CA ASN A 127 19.11 10.98 0.33
C ASN A 127 20.00 11.84 -0.59
N ARG A 128 19.53 12.13 -1.81
CA ARG A 128 20.21 12.99 -2.80
C ARG A 128 19.72 14.43 -2.71
N ASP A 129 18.62 14.67 -2.00
CA ASP A 129 18.17 16.00 -1.61
C ASP A 129 18.45 16.26 -0.11
N ASP A 130 18.20 17.49 0.33
CA ASP A 130 18.48 17.92 1.71
C ASP A 130 17.22 17.85 2.60
N TYR A 131 16.13 17.24 2.13
CA TYR A 131 14.86 17.22 2.84
C TYR A 131 14.73 16.01 3.76
N THR A 132 14.00 16.20 4.85
CA THR A 132 13.47 15.11 5.68
C THR A 132 11.97 15.32 5.86
N GLU A 133 11.21 14.28 5.57
CA GLU A 133 9.75 14.29 5.62
C GLU A 133 9.22 13.83 6.98
N ILE A 134 7.97 14.22 7.24
CA ILE A 134 7.12 13.61 8.25
C ILE A 134 6.37 12.45 7.59
N ALA A 135 6.47 11.25 8.14
CA ALA A 135 5.61 10.12 7.84
C ALA A 135 4.57 9.96 8.95
N ILE A 136 3.29 9.88 8.59
CA ILE A 136 2.19 9.61 9.53
C ILE A 136 1.50 8.32 9.11
N PHE A 137 1.33 7.42 10.08
CA PHE A 137 0.59 6.17 9.90
C PHE A 137 -0.91 6.38 10.10
N ASP A 138 -1.69 5.89 9.14
CA ASP A 138 -3.14 5.84 9.17
C ASP A 138 -3.58 4.39 8.92
N GLU A 139 -4.36 3.80 9.83
CA GLU A 139 -4.87 2.42 9.67
C GLU A 139 -5.83 2.27 8.47
N GLY A 140 -6.24 3.39 7.87
CA GLY A 140 -7.10 3.42 6.71
C GLY A 140 -8.53 2.95 7.02
N ALA A 141 -9.38 2.97 5.99
CA ALA A 141 -10.65 2.27 6.07
C ALA A 141 -10.40 0.77 5.86
N SER A 142 -11.24 -0.09 6.44
CA SER A 142 -11.21 -1.55 6.19
C SER A 142 -9.87 -2.25 6.49
N ALA A 143 -9.00 -1.66 7.32
CA ALA A 143 -7.65 -2.15 7.58
C ALA A 143 -6.75 -2.16 6.33
N ASP A 144 -6.82 -1.09 5.53
CA ASP A 144 -5.87 -0.78 4.46
C ASP A 144 -4.90 0.32 4.92
N PRO A 145 -3.89 -0.03 5.75
CA PRO A 145 -2.99 0.94 6.35
C PRO A 145 -2.10 1.63 5.33
N THR A 146 -1.85 2.91 5.57
CA THR A 146 -1.03 3.75 4.70
C THR A 146 -0.09 4.65 5.49
N LEU A 147 1.06 4.92 4.89
CA LEU A 147 1.99 5.95 5.32
C LEU A 147 1.82 7.18 4.45
N MET A 148 1.56 8.31 5.07
CA MET A 148 1.34 9.61 4.43
C MET A 148 2.55 10.51 4.67
N PHE A 149 3.12 11.07 3.60
CA PHE A 149 4.35 11.85 3.63
C PHE A 149 4.11 13.35 3.45
N TYR A 150 4.78 14.15 4.27
CA TYR A 150 4.70 15.60 4.24
C TYR A 150 6.10 16.22 4.26
N ARG A 151 6.32 17.21 3.40
CA ARG A 151 7.59 17.93 3.28
C ARG A 151 7.40 19.39 3.66
N TYR A 152 8.41 19.96 4.31
CA TYR A 152 8.55 21.39 4.53
C TYR A 152 9.75 21.90 3.73
N ASP A 153 9.55 22.91 2.87
CA ASP A 153 10.60 23.42 1.98
C ASP A 153 11.29 24.70 2.49
N GLY A 154 11.01 25.12 3.72
CA GLY A 154 11.42 26.42 4.26
C GLY A 154 10.39 27.54 4.08
N ASN A 155 9.34 27.32 3.28
CA ASN A 155 8.28 28.30 3.02
C ASN A 155 6.88 27.75 3.30
N GLU A 156 6.63 26.49 2.95
CA GLU A 156 5.33 25.83 3.10
C GLU A 156 5.46 24.35 3.44
N VAL A 157 4.40 23.81 4.07
CA VAL A 157 4.23 22.37 4.33
C VAL A 157 3.23 21.83 3.32
N TYR A 158 3.58 20.75 2.64
CA TYR A 158 2.72 20.12 1.64
C TYR A 158 2.81 18.60 1.67
N PHE A 159 1.74 17.98 1.16
CA PHE A 159 1.67 16.54 0.97
C PHE A 159 2.53 16.11 -0.23
N VAL A 160 3.40 15.13 -0.01
CA VAL A 160 4.26 14.54 -1.06
C VAL A 160 3.54 13.39 -1.75
N GLY A 161 2.93 12.51 -0.94
CA GLY A 161 2.33 11.27 -1.40
C GLY A 161 2.01 10.33 -0.25
N SER A 162 1.38 9.21 -0.57
CA SER A 162 1.12 8.13 0.38
C SER A 162 1.38 6.79 -0.28
N ILE A 163 1.70 5.79 0.53
CA ILE A 163 1.92 4.42 0.08
C ILE A 163 1.44 3.43 1.15
N ASP A 164 1.11 2.20 0.75
CA ASP A 164 0.76 1.13 1.68
C ASP A 164 1.92 0.80 2.63
N GLU A 165 1.60 0.38 3.86
CA GLU A 165 2.58 0.21 4.96
C GLU A 165 3.72 -0.77 4.60
N ASP A 166 3.40 -1.80 3.82
CA ASP A 166 4.30 -2.89 3.48
C ASP A 166 5.17 -2.60 2.24
N ALA A 167 5.18 -1.35 1.80
CA ALA A 167 6.01 -0.94 0.68
C ALA A 167 7.50 -1.02 1.00
N LEU A 168 8.30 -1.19 -0.05
CA LEU A 168 9.75 -1.10 0.02
C LEU A 168 10.22 0.21 -0.62
N MET A 169 11.36 0.73 -0.20
CA MET A 169 11.96 1.93 -0.80
C MET A 169 13.47 1.81 -0.97
N ASP A 170 14.03 2.55 -1.93
CA ASP A 170 15.48 2.50 -2.26
C ASP A 170 16.30 3.65 -1.63
N GLY A 171 15.66 4.53 -0.87
CA GLY A 171 16.28 5.75 -0.30
C GLY A 171 16.67 6.80 -1.35
N HIS A 172 16.25 6.63 -2.60
CA HIS A 172 16.51 7.54 -3.71
C HIS A 172 15.19 7.92 -4.41
N GLY A 173 14.10 8.03 -3.64
CA GLY A 173 12.78 8.46 -4.10
C GLY A 173 11.98 7.41 -4.88
N LYS A 174 12.43 6.14 -4.94
CA LYS A 174 11.65 5.06 -5.54
C LYS A 174 11.06 4.14 -4.49
N PHE A 175 9.87 3.65 -4.81
CA PHE A 175 9.10 2.77 -3.95
C PHE A 175 8.58 1.57 -4.74
N ILE A 176 8.44 0.43 -4.07
CA ILE A 176 7.68 -0.71 -4.55
C ILE A 176 6.54 -0.91 -3.56
N SER A 177 5.35 -0.51 -3.97
CA SER A 177 4.11 -0.82 -3.23
C SER A 177 3.94 -2.33 -3.10
N SER A 178 3.38 -2.80 -1.98
CA SER A 178 3.18 -4.22 -1.72
C SER A 178 2.22 -4.89 -2.72
N PHE A 179 1.34 -4.11 -3.36
CA PHE A 179 0.51 -4.55 -4.49
C PHE A 179 1.33 -4.97 -5.71
N HIS A 180 2.56 -4.46 -5.85
CA HIS A 180 3.48 -4.79 -6.93
C HIS A 180 4.52 -5.84 -6.54
N LEU A 181 4.46 -6.40 -5.32
CA LEU A 181 5.37 -7.44 -4.82
C LEU A 181 4.74 -8.82 -4.91
N SER A 182 5.57 -9.82 -5.20
CA SER A 182 5.22 -11.24 -5.05
C SER A 182 5.29 -11.67 -3.58
N ARG A 183 4.49 -11.04 -2.70
CA ARG A 183 4.60 -11.13 -1.23
C ARG A 183 4.59 -12.55 -0.65
N TYR A 184 4.09 -13.53 -1.41
CA TYR A 184 3.98 -14.92 -1.00
C TYR A 184 5.01 -15.84 -1.67
N PHE A 185 5.88 -15.30 -2.54
CA PHE A 185 6.91 -16.03 -3.27
C PHE A 185 8.30 -15.74 -2.71
N ASN A 186 9.15 -16.76 -2.68
CA ASN A 186 10.55 -16.66 -2.30
C ASN A 186 11.46 -17.28 -3.41
N PRO A 187 12.45 -16.54 -3.94
CA PRO A 187 12.72 -15.12 -3.69
C PRO A 187 11.57 -14.23 -4.20
N GLN A 188 11.36 -13.10 -3.51
CA GLN A 188 10.41 -12.09 -3.96
C GLN A 188 10.88 -11.44 -5.27
N PHE A 189 9.91 -10.99 -6.06
CA PHE A 189 10.10 -10.17 -7.24
C PHE A 189 8.97 -9.15 -7.33
N TYR A 190 9.10 -8.20 -8.26
CA TYR A 190 8.16 -7.11 -8.38
C TYR A 190 7.79 -6.83 -9.84
N SER A 191 6.64 -6.17 -10.03
CA SER A 191 6.10 -5.82 -11.35
C SER A 191 6.25 -4.36 -11.73
N ALA A 192 6.44 -3.48 -10.76
CA ALA A 192 6.68 -2.06 -10.99
C ALA A 192 7.33 -1.42 -9.76
N TRP A 193 7.95 -0.26 -9.99
CA TRP A 193 8.26 0.71 -8.93
C TRP A 193 7.58 2.03 -9.27
N GLY A 194 7.39 2.88 -8.27
CA GLY A 194 6.88 4.23 -8.47
C GLY A 194 7.76 5.31 -7.85
N GLU A 195 7.52 6.55 -8.26
CA GLU A 195 8.18 7.75 -7.76
C GLU A 195 7.12 8.82 -7.52
N PHE A 196 7.23 9.59 -6.44
CA PHE A 196 6.38 10.76 -6.24
C PHE A 196 6.89 11.93 -7.08
N LYS A 197 6.13 12.31 -8.11
CA LYS A 197 6.45 13.40 -9.04
C LYS A 197 5.25 14.32 -9.19
N ASN A 198 5.43 15.61 -8.91
CA ASN A 198 4.36 16.62 -9.02
C ASN A 198 3.08 16.23 -8.25
N ASN A 199 3.23 15.74 -7.01
CA ASN A 199 2.15 15.27 -6.14
C ASN A 199 1.37 14.06 -6.71
N GLN A 200 1.99 13.28 -7.59
CA GLN A 200 1.43 12.06 -8.16
C GLN A 200 2.41 10.90 -7.97
N TYR A 201 1.88 9.72 -7.66
CA TYR A 201 2.65 8.49 -7.70
C TYR A 201 2.73 7.98 -9.15
N VAL A 202 3.91 8.05 -9.75
CA VAL A 202 4.13 7.70 -11.16
C VAL A 202 4.79 6.33 -11.24
N LEU A 203 4.08 5.36 -11.79
CA LEU A 203 4.56 3.99 -11.95
C LEU A 203 5.47 3.82 -13.17
N THR A 204 6.49 2.97 -13.01
CA THR A 204 7.32 2.43 -14.07
C THR A 204 7.26 0.90 -14.02
N ASN A 205 6.79 0.29 -15.10
CA ASN A 205 6.64 -1.16 -15.17
C ASN A 205 8.00 -1.86 -15.29
N HIS A 206 8.09 -3.02 -14.65
CA HIS A 206 9.21 -3.95 -14.70
C HIS A 206 8.81 -5.20 -15.48
N ASP A 207 9.75 -5.80 -16.22
CA ASP A 207 9.46 -6.99 -17.01
C ASP A 207 9.36 -8.23 -16.11
N VAL A 208 8.13 -8.75 -15.97
CA VAL A 208 7.84 -9.97 -15.21
C VAL A 208 8.01 -11.25 -16.03
N LYS A 209 8.18 -11.17 -17.36
CA LYS A 209 8.30 -12.36 -18.22
C LYS A 209 9.53 -13.20 -17.90
N GLN A 210 10.56 -12.59 -17.33
CA GLN A 210 11.75 -13.30 -16.87
C GLN A 210 11.48 -14.30 -15.74
N TYR A 211 10.34 -14.23 -15.06
CA TYR A 211 9.97 -15.15 -13.98
C TYR A 211 9.15 -16.34 -14.48
N ILE A 212 8.60 -16.26 -15.69
CA ILE A 212 7.83 -17.34 -16.32
C ILE A 212 8.73 -18.57 -16.56
N GLY A 213 8.22 -19.74 -16.18
CA GLY A 213 8.90 -21.02 -16.28
C GLY A 213 9.85 -21.34 -15.12
N LYS A 214 10.09 -20.39 -14.20
CA LYS A 214 10.89 -20.60 -12.98
C LYS A 214 10.04 -21.20 -11.85
N THR A 215 10.72 -21.78 -10.88
CA THR A 215 10.11 -22.37 -9.68
C THR A 215 10.52 -21.56 -8.46
N PHE A 216 9.54 -21.24 -7.62
CA PHE A 216 9.67 -20.46 -6.40
C PHE A 216 9.14 -21.27 -5.21
N GLU A 217 9.53 -20.89 -4.00
CA GLU A 217 8.82 -21.31 -2.80
C GLU A 217 7.62 -20.39 -2.59
N VAL A 218 6.45 -20.96 -2.31
CA VAL A 218 5.25 -20.21 -1.97
C VAL A 218 4.82 -20.58 -0.55
N SER A 219 4.58 -19.56 0.26
CA SER A 219 4.09 -19.68 1.63
C SER A 219 2.92 -18.72 1.85
N GLY A 220 1.96 -19.12 2.68
CA GLY A 220 0.77 -18.32 3.00
C GLY A 220 -0.51 -18.91 2.40
N THR A 221 -1.58 -18.12 2.45
CA THR A 221 -2.93 -18.56 2.08
C THR A 221 -3.35 -17.89 0.79
N GLY A 222 -3.75 -18.68 -0.21
CA GLY A 222 -4.22 -18.19 -1.50
C GLY A 222 -5.37 -19.02 -2.05
N PHE A 223 -6.07 -18.47 -3.02
CA PHE A 223 -7.15 -19.16 -3.73
C PHE A 223 -6.54 -19.93 -4.90
N PHE A 224 -6.96 -21.18 -5.08
CA PHE A 224 -6.45 -22.02 -6.17
C PHE A 224 -7.58 -22.73 -6.92
N GLU A 225 -7.74 -22.39 -8.18
CA GLU A 225 -8.69 -23.03 -9.10
C GLU A 225 -7.96 -23.98 -10.05
N PRO A 226 -8.18 -25.31 -9.98
CA PRO A 226 -7.51 -26.27 -10.84
C PRO A 226 -7.91 -26.13 -12.32
N LEU A 227 -6.94 -25.83 -13.19
CA LEU A 227 -7.15 -25.59 -14.61
C LEU A 227 -6.02 -26.20 -15.45
N ASN A 228 -6.37 -26.96 -16.48
CA ASN A 228 -5.39 -27.60 -17.36
C ASN A 228 -4.67 -26.61 -18.31
N LYS A 229 -5.27 -25.45 -18.54
CA LYS A 229 -4.78 -24.41 -19.46
C LYS A 229 -5.08 -23.05 -18.87
N MET A 230 -4.24 -22.08 -19.22
CA MET A 230 -4.45 -20.68 -18.89
C MET A 230 -5.76 -20.17 -19.52
N PRO A 231 -6.72 -19.64 -18.74
CA PRO A 231 -7.93 -19.04 -19.28
C PRO A 231 -7.64 -17.68 -19.93
N GLU A 232 -8.31 -17.35 -21.04
CA GLU A 232 -8.24 -16.00 -21.61
C GLU A 232 -8.98 -14.99 -20.71
N ASN A 233 -10.12 -15.40 -20.13
CA ASN A 233 -10.93 -14.59 -19.21
C ASN A 233 -10.77 -15.11 -17.77
N TYR A 234 -9.58 -14.94 -17.18
CA TYR A 234 -9.32 -15.42 -15.82
C TYR A 234 -10.28 -14.85 -14.77
N GLN A 235 -10.86 -13.68 -15.02
CA GLN A 235 -11.83 -13.04 -14.13
C GLN A 235 -13.11 -13.88 -13.92
N GLU A 236 -13.47 -14.74 -14.87
CA GLU A 236 -14.63 -15.64 -14.74
C GLU A 236 -14.41 -16.77 -13.72
N TYR A 237 -13.15 -17.00 -13.33
CA TYR A 237 -12.74 -18.03 -12.37
C TYR A 237 -12.52 -17.46 -10.96
N ILE A 238 -12.72 -16.15 -10.78
CA ILE A 238 -12.59 -15.50 -9.48
C ILE A 238 -13.77 -15.89 -8.61
N THR A 239 -13.46 -16.53 -7.49
CA THR A 239 -14.42 -16.78 -6.42
C THR A 239 -13.78 -16.48 -5.07
N TRP A 240 -14.61 -16.01 -4.14
CA TRP A 240 -14.25 -15.78 -2.74
C TRP A 240 -14.75 -16.92 -1.84
N ASP A 241 -14.99 -18.08 -2.44
CA ASP A 241 -15.42 -19.28 -1.75
C ASP A 241 -14.26 -19.84 -0.92
N GLY A 242 -14.53 -20.04 0.38
CA GLY A 242 -13.56 -20.61 1.31
C GLY A 242 -13.12 -22.03 0.91
N ASP A 243 -13.93 -22.75 0.14
CA ASP A 243 -13.64 -24.13 -0.28
C ASP A 243 -12.44 -24.25 -1.22
N ILE A 244 -12.05 -23.18 -1.92
CA ILE A 244 -10.89 -23.17 -2.82
C ILE A 244 -9.65 -22.51 -2.22
N ILE A 245 -9.74 -22.08 -0.95
CA ILE A 245 -8.58 -21.59 -0.21
C ILE A 245 -7.61 -22.75 -0.01
N ARG A 246 -6.34 -22.50 -0.32
CA ARG A 246 -5.24 -23.43 -0.07
C ARG A 246 -4.16 -22.73 0.75
N GLU A 247 -3.70 -23.44 1.76
CA GLU A 247 -2.52 -23.08 2.52
C GLU A 247 -1.27 -23.66 1.85
N PHE A 248 -0.27 -22.83 1.67
CA PHE A 248 1.04 -23.19 1.13
C PHE A 248 2.08 -23.02 2.22
N ASN A 249 2.98 -24.00 2.36
CA ASN A 249 4.08 -23.93 3.31
C ASN A 249 5.37 -24.32 2.59
N LYS A 250 6.13 -23.30 2.15
CA LYS A 250 7.35 -23.45 1.36
C LYS A 250 7.16 -24.38 0.16
N THR A 251 5.96 -24.35 -0.43
CA THR A 251 5.56 -25.21 -1.53
C THR A 251 6.29 -24.79 -2.79
N LYS A 252 6.93 -25.73 -3.50
CA LYS A 252 7.63 -25.43 -4.76
C LYS A 252 6.63 -25.27 -5.90
N VAL A 253 6.38 -24.03 -6.32
CA VAL A 253 5.40 -23.70 -7.36
C VAL A 253 6.14 -23.19 -8.59
N LYS A 254 5.84 -23.77 -9.76
CA LYS A 254 6.37 -23.28 -11.03
C LYS A 254 5.40 -22.27 -11.63
N ILE A 255 5.86 -21.07 -11.92
CA ILE A 255 5.06 -20.05 -12.61
C ILE A 255 5.00 -20.44 -14.09
N LEU A 256 3.79 -20.64 -14.61
CA LEU A 256 3.53 -20.90 -16.01
C LEU A 256 3.15 -19.63 -16.77
N ASP A 257 2.47 -18.68 -16.11
CA ASP A 257 2.20 -17.34 -16.62
C ASP A 257 1.82 -16.39 -15.47
N ILE A 258 1.80 -15.08 -15.74
CA ILE A 258 1.45 -14.01 -14.78
C ILE A 258 0.43 -13.09 -15.45
N TYR A 259 -0.72 -12.85 -14.80
CA TYR A 259 -1.67 -11.85 -15.30
C TYR A 259 -1.31 -10.49 -14.75
N ILE A 260 -1.07 -9.55 -15.64
CA ILE A 260 -0.69 -8.18 -15.30
C ILE A 260 -1.43 -7.20 -16.23
N ASN A 261 -1.98 -6.13 -15.66
CA ASN A 261 -2.52 -5.02 -16.43
C ASN A 261 -1.40 -3.98 -16.59
N GLU A 262 -1.10 -3.56 -17.83
CA GLU A 262 -0.01 -2.61 -18.07
C GLU A 262 -0.26 -1.22 -17.44
N LEU A 263 -1.51 -0.88 -17.14
CA LEU A 263 -1.90 0.37 -16.48
C LEU A 263 -1.93 0.26 -14.95
N ASP A 264 -2.03 -0.96 -14.45
CA ASP A 264 -2.10 -1.30 -13.03
C ASP A 264 -1.41 -2.66 -12.84
N PRO A 265 -0.08 -2.65 -12.68
CA PRO A 265 0.73 -3.86 -12.70
C PRO A 265 0.63 -4.66 -11.40
N THR A 266 -0.51 -4.64 -10.70
CA THR A 266 -0.74 -5.42 -9.47
C THR A 266 -0.39 -6.91 -9.67
N LEU A 267 0.35 -7.48 -8.72
CA LEU A 267 1.00 -8.78 -8.83
C LEU A 267 0.37 -9.84 -7.92
N ASN A 268 -0.91 -10.15 -8.16
CA ASN A 268 -1.66 -11.14 -7.36
C ASN A 268 -2.26 -12.32 -8.13
N TRP A 269 -2.05 -12.43 -9.44
CA TRP A 269 -2.65 -13.47 -10.28
C TRP A 269 -1.60 -14.26 -11.07
N PHE A 270 -1.56 -15.56 -10.85
CA PHE A 270 -0.55 -16.45 -11.42
C PHE A 270 -1.20 -17.70 -12.00
N PHE A 271 -0.78 -18.12 -13.20
CA PHE A 271 -1.05 -19.48 -13.65
C PHE A 271 0.15 -20.35 -13.30
N VAL A 272 -0.06 -21.44 -12.56
CA VAL A 272 1.03 -22.19 -11.92
C VAL A 272 0.91 -23.70 -12.08
N GLU A 273 2.02 -24.41 -11.83
CA GLU A 273 2.09 -25.87 -11.70
C GLU A 273 2.65 -26.22 -10.31
N LEU A 274 1.90 -27.05 -9.57
CA LEU A 274 2.24 -27.56 -8.24
C LEU A 274 3.18 -28.79 -8.33
N PRO A 275 3.84 -29.21 -7.23
CA PRO A 275 4.78 -30.34 -7.25
C PRO A 275 4.20 -31.67 -7.73
N ASN A 276 2.89 -31.87 -7.55
CA ASN A 276 2.16 -33.06 -8.00
C ASN A 276 1.78 -33.02 -9.50
N GLY A 277 2.13 -31.95 -10.22
CA GLY A 277 1.79 -31.72 -11.63
C GLY A 277 0.40 -31.11 -11.86
N GLU A 278 -0.36 -30.82 -10.79
CA GLU A 278 -1.62 -30.08 -10.89
C GLU A 278 -1.35 -28.64 -11.36
N LYS A 279 -2.14 -28.17 -12.32
CA LYS A 279 -2.07 -26.81 -12.84
C LYS A 279 -3.30 -26.04 -12.41
N GLY A 280 -3.17 -24.73 -12.25
CA GLY A 280 -4.29 -23.90 -11.86
C GLY A 280 -4.00 -22.42 -11.82
N LEU A 281 -5.07 -21.65 -11.67
CA LEU A 281 -5.02 -20.23 -11.36
C LEU A 281 -4.82 -20.10 -9.86
N LEU A 282 -3.70 -19.50 -9.45
CA LEU A 282 -3.37 -19.13 -8.09
C LEU A 282 -3.50 -17.62 -7.95
N TYR A 283 -4.23 -17.17 -6.94
CA TYR A 283 -4.34 -15.76 -6.65
C TYR A 283 -4.44 -15.46 -5.17
N PHE A 284 -3.99 -14.27 -4.81
CA PHE A 284 -3.94 -13.80 -3.43
C PHE A 284 -4.87 -12.59 -3.27
N TRP A 285 -5.59 -12.57 -2.16
CA TRP A 285 -6.35 -11.39 -1.76
C TRP A 285 -5.38 -10.34 -1.23
N LEU A 286 -5.57 -9.07 -1.62
CA LEU A 286 -4.67 -7.96 -1.27
C LEU A 286 -5.39 -6.83 -0.51
N GLY A 287 -6.59 -7.10 0.05
CA GLY A 287 -7.46 -6.06 0.63
C GLY A 287 -8.66 -5.74 -0.26
N ASP A 288 -9.57 -4.89 0.24
CA ASP A 288 -10.84 -4.50 -0.40
C ASP A 288 -10.73 -3.25 -1.30
#